data_AF-A0A7C0ZD16-F1
#
_entry.id   AF-A0A7C0ZD16-F1
#
_cell.length_a   1.000
_cell.length_b   1.000
_cell.length_c   1.000
_cell.angle_alpha   90.00
_cell.angle_beta   90.00
_cell.angle_gamma   90.00
#
_symmetry.space_group_name_H-M   'P 1'
#
loop_
_entity.id
_entity.type
_entity.pdbx_description
1 polymer ?
#
loop_
_entity_poly.entity_id
_entity_poly.type
_entity_poly.pdbx_seq_one_letter_code
_entity_poly.pdbx_strand_id
1 'polypeptide(L)'
;WEDLCRETGVSTFDIALRMADFGFHLWSSHHPFIVPEPFTIEPTESYAKRELDEYLEALEFIAEEARRDPEKVKTAPHRSVVHRIDQSPYDDPQKWAITWRAYLKKQK
;
A
#
# COMPACT_ATOMS: atom_id res chain seq x y z
N TRP A 1 -11.51 3.84 3.00
CA TRP A 1 -10.80 4.44 4.15
C TRP A 1 -10.89 5.97 4.18
N GLU A 2 -11.98 6.57 3.67
CA GLU A 2 -12.08 8.03 3.51
C GLU A 2 -11.94 8.80 4.83
N ASP A 3 -12.71 8.41 5.85
CA ASP A 3 -12.68 9.09 7.15
C ASP A 3 -11.31 8.98 7.82
N LEU A 4 -10.72 7.79 7.83
CA LEU A 4 -9.38 7.55 8.38
C LEU A 4 -8.31 8.40 7.65
N CYS A 5 -8.38 8.47 6.32
CA CYS A 5 -7.48 9.29 5.53
C CYS A 5 -7.66 10.78 5.84
N ARG A 6 -8.90 11.25 5.98
CA ARG A 6 -9.18 12.63 6.39
C ARG A 6 -8.66 12.95 7.80
N GLU A 7 -8.72 12.00 8.73
CA GLU A 7 -8.25 12.15 10.11
C GLU A 7 -6.72 12.13 10.25
N THR A 8 -6.04 11.26 9.51
CA THR A 8 -4.62 10.90 9.76
C THR A 8 -3.68 11.23 8.60
N GLY A 9 -4.24 11.49 7.41
CA GLY A 9 -3.53 11.58 6.15
C GLY A 9 -3.00 10.23 5.64
N VAL A 10 -3.41 9.11 6.24
CA VAL A 10 -3.04 7.76 5.80
C VAL A 10 -4.03 7.29 4.73
N SER A 11 -3.55 7.13 3.51
CA SER A 11 -4.34 6.67 2.37
C SER A 11 -4.50 5.15 2.35
N THR A 12 -5.42 4.64 1.52
CA THR A 12 -5.54 3.21 1.25
C THR A 12 -4.25 2.62 0.69
N PHE A 13 -3.48 3.40 -0.08
CA PHE A 13 -2.18 2.96 -0.57
C PHE A 13 -1.18 2.74 0.56
N ASP A 14 -1.16 3.62 1.56
CA ASP A 14 -0.31 3.46 2.74
C ASP A 14 -0.70 2.23 3.58
N ILE A 15 -2.01 1.98 3.73
CA ILE A 15 -2.54 0.78 4.38
C ILE A 15 -2.12 -0.49 3.62
N ALA A 16 -2.20 -0.47 2.28
CA ALA A 16 -1.79 -1.59 1.45
C ALA A 16 -0.29 -1.91 1.59
N LEU A 17 0.56 -0.88 1.60
CA LEU A 17 1.99 -1.05 1.87
C LEU A 17 2.26 -1.57 3.28
N ARG A 18 1.49 -1.11 4.27
CA ARG A 18 1.62 -1.59 5.65
C ARG A 18 1.16 -3.04 5.82
N MET A 19 0.14 -3.49 5.09
CA MET A 19 -0.29 -4.90 5.08
C MET A 19 0.82 -5.86 4.63
N ALA A 20 1.74 -5.41 3.77
CA ALA A 20 2.90 -6.21 3.37
C ALA A 20 3.81 -6.59 4.55
N ASP A 21 3.89 -5.77 5.60
CA ASP A 21 4.66 -6.08 6.82
C ASP A 21 4.05 -7.21 7.66
N PHE A 22 2.79 -7.55 7.39
CA PHE A 22 2.06 -8.68 7.98
C PHE A 22 1.97 -9.87 7.01
N GLY A 23 2.61 -9.79 5.84
CA GLY A 23 2.58 -10.86 4.84
C GLY A 23 1.31 -10.88 3.99
N PHE A 24 0.48 -9.84 4.06
CA PHE A 24 -0.76 -9.74 3.30
C PHE A 24 -0.64 -8.76 2.13
N HIS A 25 -1.44 -9.01 1.11
CA HIS A 25 -1.69 -8.04 0.05
C HIS A 25 -3.09 -7.45 0.25
N LEU A 26 -3.26 -6.19 -0.13
CA LEU A 26 -4.56 -5.51 -0.11
C LEU A 26 -4.89 -5.06 -1.52
N TRP A 27 -6.03 -5.52 -2.05
CA TRP A 27 -6.53 -5.06 -3.33
C TRP A 27 -7.28 -3.73 -3.17
N SER A 28 -6.88 -2.73 -3.97
CA SER A 28 -7.66 -1.52 -4.16
C SER A 28 -8.52 -1.63 -5.42
N SER A 29 -9.56 -0.80 -5.51
CA SER A 29 -10.28 -0.63 -6.78
C SER A 29 -9.36 -0.08 -7.87
N HIS A 30 -9.77 -0.21 -9.13
CA HIS A 30 -9.05 0.38 -10.28
C HIS A 30 -9.38 1.87 -10.43
N HIS A 31 -8.42 2.62 -10.99
CA HIS A 31 -8.61 4.01 -11.38
C HIS A 31 -9.50 4.11 -12.64
N PRO A 32 -10.39 5.12 -12.78
CA PRO A 32 -10.65 6.23 -11.85
C PRO A 32 -11.45 5.80 -10.60
N PHE A 33 -11.07 6.34 -9.44
CA PHE A 33 -11.75 6.02 -8.19
C PHE A 33 -13.07 6.79 -8.07
N ILE A 34 -14.19 6.07 -8.08
CA ILE A 34 -15.53 6.63 -7.81
C ILE A 34 -15.76 6.76 -6.30
N VAL A 35 -15.28 5.76 -5.54
CA VAL A 35 -15.30 5.76 -4.07
C VAL A 35 -13.94 6.26 -3.58
N PRO A 36 -13.88 7.32 -2.74
CA PRO A 36 -12.64 7.79 -2.15
C PRO A 36 -11.98 6.72 -1.28
N GLU A 37 -10.66 6.59 -1.38
CA GLU A 37 -9.87 5.62 -0.62
C GLU A 37 -10.44 4.19 -0.69
N PRO A 38 -10.59 3.61 -1.89
CA PRO A 38 -11.35 2.39 -2.09
C PRO A 38 -10.59 1.17 -1.57
N PHE A 39 -11.29 0.33 -0.80
CA PHE A 39 -10.81 -0.96 -0.35
C PHE A 39 -11.78 -2.03 -0.84
N THR A 40 -11.33 -2.87 -1.77
CA THR A 40 -12.17 -3.87 -2.44
C THR A 40 -11.61 -5.26 -2.11
N ILE A 41 -12.14 -5.88 -1.07
CA ILE A 41 -11.71 -7.21 -0.66
C ILE A 41 -12.49 -8.31 -1.39
N GLU A 42 -11.79 -9.32 -1.89
CA GLU A 42 -12.37 -10.54 -2.45
C GLU A 42 -11.62 -11.76 -1.87
N PRO A 43 -12.10 -12.36 -0.77
CA PRO A 43 -11.42 -13.49 -0.18
C PRO A 43 -11.57 -14.78 -0.99
N THR A 44 -12.60 -14.93 -1.85
CA THR A 44 -12.98 -16.21 -2.48
C THR A 44 -13.37 -17.29 -1.45
N GLU A 45 -13.69 -18.50 -1.93
CA GLU A 45 -14.22 -19.61 -1.12
C GLU A 45 -13.15 -20.47 -0.43
N SER A 46 -11.87 -20.35 -0.80
CA SER A 46 -10.83 -21.28 -0.34
C SER A 46 -10.27 -21.01 1.06
N TYR A 47 -10.46 -19.80 1.60
CA TYR A 47 -9.89 -19.42 2.89
C TYR A 47 -10.77 -19.89 4.06
N ALA A 48 -10.13 -20.41 5.10
CA ALA A 48 -10.82 -20.72 6.34
C ALA A 48 -11.18 -19.43 7.09
N LYS A 49 -12.25 -19.48 7.91
CA LYS A 49 -12.66 -18.35 8.76
C LYS A 49 -11.50 -17.77 9.57
N ARG A 50 -10.66 -18.63 10.16
CA ARG A 50 -9.51 -18.20 10.97
C ARG A 50 -8.49 -17.35 10.20
N GLU A 51 -8.32 -17.60 8.90
CA GLU A 51 -7.39 -16.85 8.05
C GLU A 51 -7.98 -15.48 7.70
N LEU A 52 -9.30 -15.42 7.51
CA LEU A 52 -10.02 -14.16 7.34
C LEU A 52 -9.99 -13.32 8.62
N ASP A 53 -10.16 -13.95 9.79
CA ASP A 53 -10.05 -13.29 11.08
C ASP A 53 -8.64 -12.70 11.27
N GLU A 54 -7.58 -13.45 10.96
CA GLU A 54 -6.18 -12.97 11.02
C GLU A 54 -5.93 -11.76 10.08
N TYR A 55 -6.49 -11.80 8.87
CA TYR A 55 -6.41 -10.68 7.93
C TYR A 55 -7.11 -9.42 8.46
N LEU A 56 -8.29 -9.59 9.10
CA LEU A 56 -9.03 -8.48 9.71
C LEU A 56 -8.30 -7.91 10.93
N GLU A 57 -7.71 -8.76 11.77
CA GLU A 57 -6.89 -8.32 12.91
C GLU A 57 -5.71 -7.44 12.46
N ALA A 58 -5.07 -7.77 11.34
CA ALA A 58 -4.02 -6.94 10.76
C ALA A 58 -4.56 -5.58 10.31
N LEU A 59 -5.72 -5.53 9.65
CA LEU A 59 -6.34 -4.27 9.23
C LEU A 59 -6.77 -3.40 10.40
N GLU A 60 -7.40 -3.98 11.42
CA GLU A 60 -7.77 -3.27 12.65
C GLU A 60 -6.54 -2.70 13.33
N PHE A 61 -5.47 -3.51 13.47
CA PHE A 61 -4.21 -3.05 14.03
C PHE A 61 -3.64 -1.87 13.23
N ILE A 62 -3.64 -1.93 11.90
CA ILE A 62 -3.10 -0.87 11.05
C ILE A 62 -3.96 0.39 11.14
N ALA A 63 -5.28 0.28 11.21
CA ALA A 63 -6.18 1.42 11.38
C ALA A 63 -5.93 2.12 12.73
N GLU A 64 -5.75 1.37 13.81
CA GLU A 64 -5.38 1.93 15.12
C GLU A 64 -3.97 2.51 15.12
N GLU A 65 -3.02 1.84 14.45
CA GLU A 65 -1.66 2.36 14.29
C GLU A 65 -1.66 3.65 13.47
N ALA A 66 -2.49 3.79 12.44
CA ALA A 66 -2.63 5.02 11.67
C ALA A 66 -3.12 6.20 12.51
N ARG A 67 -4.01 5.96 13.49
CA ARG A 67 -4.47 7.02 14.42
C ARG A 67 -3.43 7.37 15.47
N ARG A 68 -2.65 6.39 15.93
CA ARG A 68 -1.66 6.56 17.01
C ARG A 68 -0.30 7.07 16.51
N ASP A 69 0.16 6.55 15.37
CA ASP A 69 1.45 6.81 14.75
C ASP A 69 1.32 6.74 13.20
N PRO A 70 0.70 7.77 12.59
CA PRO A 70 0.47 7.81 11.14
C PRO A 70 1.77 7.67 10.31
N GLU A 71 2.87 8.23 10.80
CA GLU A 71 4.14 8.25 10.06
C GLU A 71 4.73 6.86 9.90
N LYS A 72 4.56 5.99 10.89
CA LYS A 72 4.97 4.59 10.76
C LYS A 72 4.22 3.85 9.66
N VAL A 73 2.93 4.15 9.48
CA VAL A 73 2.12 3.57 8.39
C VAL A 73 2.54 4.16 7.05
N LYS A 74 2.74 5.47 6.95
CA LYS A 74 3.18 6.14 5.71
C LYS A 74 4.59 5.75 5.27
N THR A 75 5.47 5.36 6.19
CA THR A 75 6.83 4.94 5.84
C THR A 75 6.95 3.44 5.57
N ALA A 76 5.85 2.69 5.67
CA ALA A 76 5.80 1.27 5.34
C ALA A 76 6.10 0.98 3.85
N PRO A 77 6.53 -0.24 3.49
CA PRO A 77 6.80 -1.38 4.37
C PRO A 77 8.18 -1.32 5.05
N HIS A 78 8.27 -1.89 6.26
CA HIS A 78 9.47 -1.96 7.10
C HIS A 78 10.10 -3.35 7.18
N ARG A 79 9.35 -4.41 6.82
CA ARG A 79 9.76 -5.82 6.90
C ARG A 79 9.93 -6.47 5.53
N SER A 80 9.51 -5.78 4.47
CA SER A 80 9.72 -6.20 3.09
C SER A 80 11.17 -5.99 2.63
N VAL A 81 11.63 -6.84 1.71
CA VAL A 81 12.95 -6.71 1.05
C VAL A 81 13.08 -5.46 0.19
N VAL A 82 11.95 -4.93 -0.29
CA VAL A 82 11.85 -3.67 -1.02
C VAL A 82 10.90 -2.77 -0.25
N HIS A 83 11.34 -1.55 0.01
CA HIS A 83 10.57 -0.52 0.71
C HIS A 83 9.67 0.26 -0.26
N ARG A 84 9.14 1.40 0.19
CA ARG A 84 8.30 2.27 -0.63
C ARG A 84 9.03 2.68 -1.91
N ILE A 85 8.42 2.38 -3.04
CA ILE A 85 8.95 2.70 -4.37
C ILE A 85 8.55 4.14 -4.71
N ASP A 86 9.51 4.95 -5.15
CA ASP A 86 9.23 6.26 -5.72
C ASP A 86 8.46 6.09 -7.04
N GLN A 87 7.23 6.61 -7.08
CA GLN A 87 6.36 6.57 -8.25
C GLN A 87 6.58 7.77 -9.18
N SER A 88 7.35 8.79 -8.77
CA SER A 88 7.64 9.96 -9.60
C SER A 88 8.23 9.63 -10.99
N PRO A 89 8.99 8.54 -11.18
CA PRO A 89 9.48 8.16 -12.50
C PRO A 89 8.40 7.59 -13.43
N TYR A 90 7.24 7.17 -12.92
CA TYR A 90 6.24 6.45 -13.73
C TYR A 90 5.65 7.34 -14.82
N ASP A 91 5.46 8.63 -14.53
CA ASP A 91 4.88 9.61 -15.45
C ASP A 91 5.93 10.51 -16.12
N ASP A 92 7.23 10.21 -15.93
CA ASP A 92 8.34 10.97 -16.51
C ASP A 92 9.15 10.10 -17.51
N PRO A 93 8.85 10.21 -18.83
CA PRO A 93 9.58 9.48 -19.86
C PRO A 93 11.09 9.75 -19.87
N GLN A 94 11.53 10.90 -19.35
CA GLN A 94 12.95 11.22 -19.26
C GLN A 94 13.64 10.33 -18.22
N LYS A 95 12.94 9.89 -17.17
CA LYS A 95 13.47 8.99 -16.14
C LYS A 95 13.36 7.51 -16.48
N TRP A 96 12.51 7.12 -17.45
CA TRP A 96 12.33 5.71 -17.80
C TRP A 96 13.62 5.04 -18.28
N ALA A 97 13.95 3.88 -17.69
CA ALA A 97 15.14 3.12 -18.05
C ALA A 97 14.82 1.62 -18.15
N ILE A 98 14.59 1.16 -19.39
CA ILE A 98 14.30 -0.25 -19.70
C ILE A 98 15.54 -1.15 -19.77
N THR A 99 16.74 -0.57 -19.62
CA THR A 99 18.00 -1.31 -19.53
C THR A 99 18.88 -0.68 -18.47
N TRP A 100 19.73 -1.49 -17.84
CA TRP A 100 20.74 -1.00 -16.88
C TRP A 100 21.65 0.08 -17.48
N ARG A 101 22.04 -0.08 -18.76
CA ARG A 101 22.85 0.92 -19.47
C ARG A 101 22.13 2.25 -19.64
N ALA A 102 20.81 2.25 -19.88
CA ALA A 102 20.02 3.46 -19.97
C ALA A 102 19.88 4.14 -18.60
N TYR A 103 19.68 3.35 -17.53
CA TYR A 103 19.62 3.85 -16.15
C TYR A 103 20.91 4.59 -15.79
N LEU A 104 22.07 3.96 -15.99
CA LEU A 104 23.38 4.54 -15.69
C LEU A 104 23.68 5.85 -16.46
N LYS A 105 23.09 6.04 -17.65
CA LYS A 105 23.25 7.28 -18.43
C LYS A 105 22.38 8.43 -17.93
N LYS A 106 21.23 8.12 -17.31
CA LYS A 106 20.21 9.09 -16.89
C LYS A 106 20.35 9.52 -15.43
N GLN A 107 21.05 8.73 -14.61
CA GLN A 107 21.24 8.93 -13.17
C GLN A 107 22.59 9.57 -12.81
N LYS A 108 23.43 9.89 -13.81
CA LYS A 108 24.60 10.75 -13.66
C LYS A 108 24.22 12.18 -14.00
#